data_AF-A0A916JWB9-F1
#
_entry.id   AF-A0A916JWB9-F1
#
_cell.length_a   1.000
_cell.length_b   1.000
_cell.length_c   1.000
_cell.angle_alpha   90.00
_cell.angle_beta   90.00
_cell.angle_gamma   90.00
#
_symmetry.space_group_name_H-M   'P 1'
#
loop_
_entity.id
_entity.type
_entity.pdbx_description
1 polymer ?
#
loop_
_entity_poly.entity_id
_entity_poly.type
_entity_poly.pdbx_seq_one_letter_code
_entity_poly.pdbx_strand_id
1 'polypeptide(L)'
;MIKLYDIDHVKFGVHDLDASQHAWEAEFGLHATEKNPDEVKLAINYEPYSVVIEKSNDRGIQYTAYNLHPDFTLDDAEKHLKEMGVDYTRTDDAVDFTDPEGHGVAFVPYRPRTGQDVYPLASRHTDTLRPGRYRKLGHVNYLVKDVDTMVDFYVNVVGQQLADRLGTNAGAFMRVGADHHVNAFVNTGQSHLHHVAFDLGDWGAIPATFDHLAQHGRVFPWGPVRHGIGGNMAGYVRTPEFDCFMELYVDMEQLDDLHVPREFPDDRHSSSVWGMLPPRSYFRFDDESIAQERESHRGIYD
;
A
#
# COMPACT_ATOMS: atom_id res chain seq x y z
N MET A 1 -14.93 12.36 -16.30
CA MET A 1 -14.11 11.34 -15.65
C MET A 1 -13.45 11.99 -14.45
N ILE A 2 -13.65 11.39 -13.27
CA ILE A 2 -13.03 11.85 -12.04
C ILE A 2 -11.50 11.80 -12.15
N LYS A 3 -10.80 12.66 -11.42
CA LYS A 3 -9.34 12.66 -11.35
C LYS A 3 -8.89 12.60 -9.90
N LEU A 4 -7.77 11.91 -9.69
CA LEU A 4 -7.12 11.75 -8.40
C LEU A 4 -5.80 12.54 -8.37
N TYR A 5 -5.34 12.85 -7.17
CA TYR A 5 -4.06 13.52 -6.93
C TYR A 5 -2.97 12.53 -6.49
N ASP A 6 -3.25 11.71 -5.48
CA ASP A 6 -2.40 10.62 -4.98
C ASP A 6 -3.20 9.65 -4.09
N ILE A 7 -2.54 8.59 -3.60
CA ILE A 7 -3.02 7.78 -2.49
C ILE A 7 -2.93 8.59 -1.19
N ASP A 8 -3.98 8.52 -0.37
CA ASP A 8 -4.10 9.34 0.82
C ASP A 8 -3.78 8.55 2.10
N HIS A 9 -4.57 7.51 2.36
CA HIS A 9 -4.35 6.62 3.50
C HIS A 9 -4.98 5.24 3.26
N VAL A 10 -4.66 4.31 4.15
CA VAL A 10 -5.36 3.03 4.28
C VAL A 10 -6.00 2.93 5.65
N LYS A 11 -7.14 2.24 5.75
CA LYS A 11 -7.80 1.98 7.02
C LYS A 11 -7.80 0.50 7.35
N PHE A 12 -7.47 0.16 8.60
CA PHE A 12 -7.46 -1.20 9.12
C PHE A 12 -8.39 -1.35 10.32
N GLY A 13 -9.13 -2.46 10.36
CA GLY A 13 -9.84 -2.93 11.54
C GLY A 13 -8.91 -3.75 12.43
N VAL A 14 -8.91 -3.45 13.74
CA VAL A 14 -8.09 -4.09 14.76
C VAL A 14 -8.91 -4.47 15.99
N HIS A 15 -8.52 -5.52 16.68
CA HIS A 15 -9.21 -5.94 17.91
C HIS A 15 -8.83 -5.08 19.13
N ASP A 16 -7.54 -4.79 19.26
CA ASP A 16 -6.97 -4.02 20.36
C ASP A 16 -6.30 -2.78 19.78
N LEU A 17 -6.97 -1.65 19.94
CA LEU A 17 -6.56 -0.37 19.39
C LEU A 17 -5.24 0.12 20.02
N ASP A 18 -5.06 -0.08 21.32
CA ASP A 18 -3.87 0.37 22.05
C ASP A 18 -2.64 -0.48 21.70
N ALA A 19 -2.82 -1.81 21.65
CA ALA A 19 -1.76 -2.72 21.25
C ALA A 19 -1.33 -2.47 19.79
N SER A 20 -2.30 -2.31 18.89
CA SER A 20 -2.02 -2.07 17.47
C SER A 20 -1.33 -0.72 17.26
N GLN A 21 -1.79 0.35 17.93
CA GLN A 21 -1.11 1.65 17.89
C GLN A 21 0.35 1.48 18.32
N HIS A 22 0.60 0.82 19.45
CA HIS A 22 1.96 0.63 19.96
C HIS A 22 2.84 -0.14 18.95
N ALA A 23 2.31 -1.18 18.31
CA ALA A 23 3.04 -1.94 17.30
C ALA A 23 3.40 -1.08 16.08
N TRP A 24 2.45 -0.32 15.52
CA TRP A 24 2.73 0.59 14.40
C TRP A 24 3.80 1.64 14.72
N GLU A 25 3.75 2.21 15.93
CA GLU A 25 4.72 3.21 16.37
C GLU A 25 6.11 2.62 16.62
N ALA A 26 6.17 1.48 17.31
CA ALA A 26 7.43 0.86 17.68
C ALA A 26 8.15 0.23 16.47
N GLU A 27 7.41 -0.46 15.59
CA GLU A 27 8.01 -1.27 14.54
C GLU A 27 8.20 -0.51 13.24
N PHE A 28 7.20 0.28 12.85
CA PHE A 28 7.19 1.00 11.58
C PHE A 28 7.40 2.50 11.74
N GLY A 29 7.60 3.00 12.96
CA GLY A 29 7.93 4.41 13.18
C GLY A 29 6.81 5.39 12.83
N LEU A 30 5.57 4.90 12.67
CA LEU A 30 4.41 5.80 12.60
C LEU A 30 4.24 6.49 13.96
N HIS A 31 3.36 7.49 14.00
CA HIS A 31 3.00 8.14 15.25
C HIS A 31 1.56 8.60 15.22
N ALA A 32 0.88 8.47 16.35
CA ALA A 32 -0.48 8.97 16.48
C ALA A 32 -0.53 10.49 16.37
N THR A 33 -1.39 10.98 15.49
CA THR A 33 -1.71 12.40 15.33
C THR A 33 -3.05 12.73 15.96
N GLU A 34 -3.99 11.79 15.92
CA GLU A 34 -5.30 11.87 16.57
C GLU A 34 -5.67 10.52 17.17
N LYS A 35 -6.36 10.54 18.31
CA LYS A 35 -6.87 9.34 18.98
C LYS A 35 -8.19 9.61 19.66
N ASN A 36 -9.15 8.71 19.47
CA ASN A 36 -10.38 8.62 20.24
C ASN A 36 -10.59 7.15 20.71
N PRO A 37 -11.67 6.82 21.44
CA PRO A 37 -11.88 5.46 21.95
C PRO A 37 -12.02 4.37 20.88
N ASP A 38 -12.39 4.73 19.66
CA ASP A 38 -12.73 3.80 18.59
C ASP A 38 -11.72 3.83 17.42
N GLU A 39 -10.93 4.90 17.29
CA GLU A 39 -10.03 5.10 16.15
C GLU A 39 -8.74 5.84 16.54
N VAL A 40 -7.63 5.48 15.89
CA VAL A 40 -6.35 6.22 15.90
C VAL A 40 -5.94 6.55 14.47
N LYS A 41 -5.57 7.80 14.24
CA LYS A 41 -4.92 8.24 13.00
C LYS A 41 -3.41 8.29 13.21
N LEU A 42 -2.68 7.65 12.31
CA LEU A 42 -1.24 7.46 12.37
C LEU A 42 -0.58 8.09 11.14
N ALA A 43 0.41 8.96 11.37
CA ALA A 43 1.26 9.50 10.30
C ALA A 43 2.57 8.72 10.22
N ILE A 44 3.01 8.41 8.99
CA ILE A 44 4.33 7.85 8.73
C ILE A 44 5.39 8.96 8.64
N ASN A 45 5.00 10.18 8.26
CA ASN A 45 5.91 11.31 8.09
C ASN A 45 5.37 12.63 8.65
N TYR A 46 5.12 13.65 7.84
CA TYR A 46 4.59 14.95 8.31
C TYR A 46 3.22 15.27 7.70
N GLU A 47 2.67 14.37 6.89
CA GLU A 47 1.26 14.36 6.53
C GLU A 47 0.38 14.21 7.78
N PRO A 48 -0.89 14.65 7.73
CA PRO A 48 -1.79 14.53 8.88
C PRO A 48 -1.96 13.09 9.37
N TYR A 49 -2.02 12.13 8.43
CA TYR A 49 -2.04 10.69 8.66
C TYR A 49 -1.93 9.96 7.32
N SER A 50 -1.45 8.72 7.37
CA SER A 50 -1.34 7.80 6.23
C SER A 50 -1.94 6.42 6.55
N VAL A 51 -2.18 6.11 7.83
CA VAL A 51 -2.84 4.91 8.29
C VAL A 51 -3.90 5.29 9.32
N VAL A 52 -5.07 4.68 9.20
CA VAL A 52 -6.12 4.76 10.21
C VAL A 52 -6.34 3.36 10.76
N ILE A 53 -6.35 3.20 12.08
CA ILE A 53 -6.74 1.96 12.73
C ILE A 53 -8.03 2.19 13.52
N GLU A 54 -8.99 1.29 13.35
CA GLU A 54 -10.25 1.34 14.11
C GLU A 54 -10.48 0.05 14.89
N LYS A 55 -11.14 0.16 16.03
CA LYS A 55 -11.56 -0.99 16.79
C LYS A 55 -12.71 -1.70 16.06
N SER A 56 -12.46 -2.89 15.54
CA SER A 56 -13.43 -3.66 14.76
C SER A 56 -13.33 -5.16 15.03
N ASN A 57 -14.45 -5.86 14.79
CA ASN A 57 -14.47 -7.33 14.70
C ASN A 57 -14.00 -7.81 13.32
N ASP A 58 -14.17 -6.97 12.30
CA ASP A 58 -13.71 -7.21 10.93
C ASP A 58 -12.26 -6.72 10.83
N ARG A 59 -11.31 -7.65 10.96
CA ARG A 59 -9.88 -7.32 10.97
C ARG A 59 -9.34 -7.12 9.56
N GLY A 60 -8.22 -6.41 9.46
CA GLY A 60 -7.51 -6.22 8.20
C GLY A 60 -7.99 -4.96 7.49
N ILE A 61 -7.62 -4.82 6.21
CA ILE A 61 -7.92 -3.59 5.48
C ILE A 61 -9.43 -3.44 5.28
N GLN A 62 -9.92 -2.24 5.55
CA GLN A 62 -11.31 -1.83 5.32
C GLN A 62 -11.42 -1.14 3.98
N TYR A 63 -10.52 -0.18 3.72
CA TYR A 63 -10.44 0.51 2.43
C TYR A 63 -9.07 1.12 2.16
N THR A 64 -8.86 1.47 0.89
CA THR A 64 -7.81 2.40 0.46
C THR A 64 -8.45 3.73 0.03
N ALA A 65 -7.94 4.84 0.55
CA ALA A 65 -8.44 6.17 0.24
C ALA A 65 -7.53 6.91 -0.75
N TYR A 66 -8.15 7.66 -1.66
CA TYR A 66 -7.46 8.47 -2.66
C TYR A 66 -7.91 9.93 -2.59
N ASN A 67 -6.93 10.83 -2.61
CA ASN A 67 -7.20 12.25 -2.73
C ASN A 67 -7.81 12.53 -4.11
N LEU A 68 -8.96 13.19 -4.12
CA LEU A 68 -9.48 13.81 -5.33
C LEU A 68 -8.49 14.87 -5.84
N HIS A 69 -8.44 15.07 -7.15
CA HIS A 69 -7.73 16.20 -7.72
C HIS A 69 -8.35 17.51 -7.19
N PRO A 70 -7.58 18.59 -6.94
CA PRO A 70 -8.10 19.85 -6.39
C PRO A 70 -9.29 20.48 -7.14
N ASP A 71 -9.46 20.12 -8.41
CA ASP A 71 -10.56 20.57 -9.27
C ASP A 71 -11.87 19.80 -9.06
N PHE A 72 -11.86 18.76 -8.22
CA PHE A 72 -13.00 17.88 -7.96
C PHE A 72 -13.39 17.93 -6.49
N THR A 73 -14.71 18.00 -6.27
CA THR A 73 -15.30 17.93 -4.95
C THR A 73 -15.87 16.53 -4.69
N LEU A 74 -16.24 16.28 -3.45
CA LEU A 74 -16.94 15.05 -3.10
C LEU A 74 -18.33 14.96 -3.75
N ASP A 75 -19.00 16.10 -3.99
CA ASP A 75 -20.27 16.14 -4.73
C ASP A 75 -20.07 15.70 -6.20
N ASP A 76 -18.94 16.06 -6.82
CA ASP A 76 -18.56 15.57 -8.15
C ASP A 76 -18.30 14.06 -8.13
N ALA A 77 -17.72 13.55 -7.05
CA ALA A 77 -17.45 12.13 -6.86
C ALA A 77 -18.75 11.32 -6.71
N GLU A 78 -19.70 11.78 -5.89
CA GLU A 78 -21.03 11.18 -5.76
C GLU A 78 -21.76 11.15 -7.11
N LYS A 79 -21.75 12.28 -7.83
CA LYS A 79 -22.37 12.36 -9.15
C LYS A 79 -21.73 11.37 -10.12
N HIS A 80 -20.40 11.28 -10.15
CA HIS A 80 -19.67 10.34 -11.00
C HIS A 80 -20.00 8.88 -10.68
N LEU A 81 -19.96 8.47 -9.41
CA LEU A 81 -20.29 7.09 -9.01
C LEU A 81 -21.75 6.74 -9.35
N LYS A 82 -22.67 7.68 -9.15
CA LYS A 82 -24.08 7.51 -9.55
C LYS A 82 -24.24 7.34 -11.06
N GLU A 83 -23.50 8.09 -11.87
CA GLU A 83 -23.50 7.95 -13.33
C GLU A 83 -22.91 6.60 -13.78
N MET A 84 -21.92 6.08 -13.04
CA MET A 84 -21.32 4.76 -13.28
C MET A 84 -22.17 3.59 -12.73
N GLY A 85 -23.23 3.87 -11.97
CA GLY A 85 -24.08 2.85 -11.36
C GLY A 85 -23.41 2.10 -10.21
N VAL A 86 -22.49 2.75 -9.50
CA VAL A 86 -21.79 2.19 -8.33
C VAL A 86 -22.47 2.68 -7.06
N ASP A 87 -22.84 1.74 -6.20
CA ASP A 87 -23.38 2.06 -4.87
C ASP A 87 -22.28 2.67 -3.99
N TYR A 88 -22.66 3.70 -3.23
CA TYR A 88 -21.74 4.43 -2.39
C TYR A 88 -22.40 4.89 -1.09
N THR A 89 -21.59 5.16 -0.07
CA THR A 89 -21.97 5.80 1.18
C THR A 89 -21.28 7.17 1.26
N ARG A 90 -22.08 8.20 1.51
CA ARG A 90 -21.59 9.58 1.66
C ARG A 90 -21.46 9.95 3.12
N THR A 91 -20.30 10.46 3.51
CA THR A 91 -20.08 11.16 4.79
C THR A 91 -19.72 12.63 4.53
N ASP A 92 -19.51 13.43 5.57
CA ASP A 92 -19.03 14.81 5.37
C ASP A 92 -17.62 14.84 4.76
N ASP A 93 -16.79 13.84 5.09
CA ASP A 93 -15.36 13.82 4.78
C ASP A 93 -14.97 12.86 3.65
N ALA A 94 -15.87 11.97 3.21
CA ALA A 94 -15.55 10.95 2.22
C ALA A 94 -16.76 10.48 1.37
N VAL A 95 -16.45 9.83 0.25
CA VAL A 95 -17.38 8.97 -0.51
C VAL A 95 -16.81 7.56 -0.54
N ASP A 96 -17.43 6.66 0.23
CA ASP A 96 -17.00 5.27 0.39
C ASP A 96 -17.78 4.35 -0.57
N PHE A 97 -17.10 3.41 -1.19
CA PHE A 97 -17.69 2.42 -2.09
C PHE A 97 -16.84 1.16 -2.13
N THR A 98 -17.27 0.14 -2.87
CA THR A 98 -16.51 -1.10 -3.04
C THR A 98 -16.18 -1.35 -4.49
N ASP A 99 -15.03 -1.95 -4.74
CA ASP A 99 -14.68 -2.48 -6.06
C ASP A 99 -15.40 -3.81 -6.37
N PRO A 100 -15.27 -4.36 -7.59
CA PRO A 100 -15.99 -5.58 -8.00
C PRO A 100 -15.66 -6.83 -7.18
N GLU A 101 -14.52 -6.84 -6.48
CA GLU A 101 -14.13 -7.94 -5.60
C GLU A 101 -14.43 -7.66 -4.12
N GLY A 102 -15.06 -6.52 -3.82
CA GLY A 102 -15.53 -6.14 -2.50
C GLY A 102 -14.49 -5.42 -1.65
N HIS A 103 -13.36 -5.00 -2.21
CA HIS A 103 -12.42 -4.18 -1.47
C HIS A 103 -12.95 -2.75 -1.34
N GLY A 104 -12.87 -2.16 -0.15
CA GLY A 104 -13.30 -0.80 0.07
C GLY A 104 -12.38 0.22 -0.62
N VAL A 105 -13.00 1.26 -1.17
CA VAL A 105 -12.34 2.41 -1.78
C VAL A 105 -13.02 3.67 -1.26
N ALA A 106 -12.23 4.68 -0.92
CA ALA A 106 -12.75 5.97 -0.48
C ALA A 106 -12.20 7.11 -1.33
N PHE A 107 -13.06 8.01 -1.78
CA PHE A 107 -12.64 9.32 -2.27
C PHE A 107 -12.69 10.33 -1.13
N VAL A 108 -11.59 11.06 -0.95
CA VAL A 108 -11.47 12.13 0.06
C VAL A 108 -11.10 13.47 -0.59
N PRO A 109 -11.43 14.61 0.03
CA PRO A 109 -11.01 15.92 -0.47
C PRO A 109 -9.50 16.00 -0.57
N TYR A 110 -9.01 16.71 -1.59
CA TYR A 110 -7.61 17.06 -1.70
C TYR A 110 -7.10 17.72 -0.42
N ARG A 111 -6.10 17.10 0.23
CA ARG A 111 -5.37 17.70 1.33
C ARG A 111 -4.02 18.24 0.85
N PRO A 112 -3.82 19.57 0.82
CA PRO A 112 -2.51 20.12 0.47
C PRO A 112 -1.47 19.72 1.52
N ARG A 113 -0.26 19.43 1.06
CA ARG A 113 0.90 19.26 1.97
C ARG A 113 1.18 20.59 2.66
N THR A 114 1.46 20.53 3.97
CA THR A 114 1.71 21.73 4.78
C THR A 114 2.90 21.51 5.73
N GLY A 115 3.36 22.57 6.40
CA GLY A 115 4.40 22.46 7.43
C GLY A 115 5.73 21.92 6.90
N GLN A 116 6.27 20.88 7.54
CA GLN A 116 7.51 20.22 7.10
C GLN A 116 7.31 19.34 5.86
N ASP A 117 6.07 18.93 5.55
CA ASP A 117 5.79 17.97 4.49
C ASP A 117 6.00 18.54 3.07
N VAL A 118 6.02 19.87 2.92
CA VAL A 118 6.34 20.52 1.64
C VAL A 118 7.82 20.49 1.29
N TYR A 119 8.70 20.17 2.25
CA TYR A 119 10.14 20.16 2.04
C TYR A 119 10.66 18.77 1.69
N PRO A 120 11.77 18.67 0.93
CA PRO A 120 12.47 17.41 0.74
C PRO A 120 12.91 16.81 2.08
N LEU A 121 12.90 15.49 2.17
CA LEU A 121 13.18 14.75 3.40
C LEU A 121 14.50 15.16 4.09
N ALA A 122 15.53 15.51 3.32
CA ALA A 122 16.84 15.94 3.85
C ALA A 122 16.84 17.35 4.49
N SER A 123 15.82 18.16 4.22
CA SER A 123 15.70 19.53 4.74
C SER A 123 14.70 19.65 5.89
N ARG A 124 14.05 18.54 6.26
CA ARG A 124 13.05 18.54 7.34
C ARG A 124 13.73 18.59 8.70
N HIS A 125 13.11 19.31 9.64
CA HIS A 125 13.58 19.44 11.01
C HIS A 125 12.75 18.54 11.94
N THR A 126 13.44 17.79 12.80
CA THR A 126 12.82 16.99 13.86
C THR A 126 13.68 16.99 15.12
N ASP A 127 13.03 17.01 16.28
CA ASP A 127 13.64 16.78 17.58
C ASP A 127 13.48 15.30 18.02
N THR A 128 12.83 14.47 17.19
CA THR A 128 12.58 13.05 17.43
C THR A 128 13.02 12.23 16.23
N LEU A 129 13.88 11.23 16.44
CA LEU A 129 14.26 10.27 15.41
C LEU A 129 13.37 9.04 15.54
N ARG A 130 12.55 8.78 14.51
CA ARG A 130 11.73 7.57 14.41
C ARG A 130 12.44 6.53 13.53
N PRO A 131 12.23 5.23 13.77
CA PRO A 131 12.75 4.20 12.89
C PRO A 131 12.13 4.32 11.51
N GLY A 132 12.92 3.99 10.49
CA GLY A 132 12.54 4.17 9.09
C GLY A 132 12.51 5.64 8.68
N ARG A 133 13.29 5.96 7.65
CA ARG A 133 13.41 7.32 7.12
C ARG A 133 12.32 7.60 6.09
N TYR A 134 11.08 7.30 6.44
CA TYR A 134 9.99 7.24 5.48
C TYR A 134 9.77 8.56 4.74
N ARG A 135 9.40 8.45 3.46
CA ARG A 135 8.96 9.54 2.60
C ARG A 135 7.44 9.65 2.62
N LYS A 136 6.71 8.54 2.44
CA LYS A 136 5.25 8.49 2.33
C LYS A 136 4.69 7.06 2.34
N LEU A 137 3.37 6.93 2.46
CA LEU A 137 2.61 5.80 1.93
C LEU A 137 2.75 5.77 0.40
N GLY A 138 3.12 4.61 -0.13
CA GLY A 138 3.43 4.42 -1.55
C GLY A 138 2.29 3.81 -2.32
N HIS A 139 1.98 2.55 -2.02
CA HIS A 139 0.98 1.78 -2.76
C HIS A 139 0.31 0.70 -1.92
N VAL A 140 -0.77 0.17 -2.46
CA VAL A 140 -1.39 -1.07 -2.02
C VAL A 140 -1.31 -2.10 -3.15
N ASN A 141 -1.37 -3.38 -2.80
CA ASN A 141 -1.43 -4.46 -3.78
C ASN A 141 -2.44 -5.50 -3.32
N TYR A 142 -3.28 -5.94 -4.25
CA TYR A 142 -4.29 -6.97 -4.01
C TYR A 142 -4.02 -8.21 -4.86
N LEU A 143 -4.17 -9.37 -4.23
CA LEU A 143 -4.48 -10.59 -4.94
C LEU A 143 -5.91 -10.48 -5.46
N VAL A 144 -6.14 -10.84 -6.72
CA VAL A 144 -7.44 -10.73 -7.37
C VAL A 144 -7.82 -12.01 -8.12
N LYS A 145 -9.13 -12.19 -8.33
CA LYS A 145 -9.72 -13.27 -9.13
C LYS A 145 -9.70 -12.95 -10.62
N ASP A 146 -9.91 -11.67 -10.98
CA ASP A 146 -9.94 -11.21 -12.36
C ASP A 146 -9.28 -9.84 -12.51
N VAL A 147 -8.04 -9.84 -12.96
CA VAL A 147 -7.25 -8.61 -13.14
C VAL A 147 -7.85 -7.67 -14.18
N ASP A 148 -8.51 -8.18 -15.23
CA ASP A 148 -9.05 -7.32 -16.28
C ASP A 148 -10.28 -6.55 -15.79
N THR A 149 -11.16 -7.25 -15.07
CA THR A 149 -12.31 -6.61 -14.39
C THR A 149 -11.85 -5.51 -13.42
N MET A 150 -10.77 -5.77 -12.67
CA MET A 150 -10.22 -4.81 -11.72
C MET A 150 -9.56 -3.62 -12.41
N VAL A 151 -8.78 -3.84 -13.48
CA VAL A 151 -8.21 -2.75 -14.28
C VAL A 151 -9.30 -1.88 -14.89
N ASP A 152 -10.34 -2.49 -15.49
CA ASP A 152 -11.45 -1.75 -16.08
C ASP A 152 -12.19 -0.89 -15.06
N PHE A 153 -12.42 -1.42 -13.85
CA PHE A 153 -13.04 -0.65 -12.78
C PHE A 153 -12.16 0.51 -12.31
N TYR A 154 -10.87 0.26 -12.06
CA TYR A 154 -9.98 1.31 -11.54
C TYR A 154 -9.68 2.40 -12.59
N VAL A 155 -9.70 2.07 -13.88
CA VAL A 155 -9.59 3.06 -14.96
C VAL A 155 -10.87 3.87 -15.12
N ASN A 156 -12.02 3.20 -15.25
CA ASN A 156 -13.25 3.87 -15.66
C ASN A 156 -14.06 4.46 -14.50
N VAL A 157 -13.97 3.86 -13.30
CA VAL A 157 -14.70 4.29 -12.11
C VAL A 157 -13.78 5.05 -11.16
N VAL A 158 -12.64 4.47 -10.77
CA VAL A 158 -11.76 5.10 -9.76
C VAL A 158 -10.97 6.28 -10.33
N GLY A 159 -10.67 6.26 -11.64
CA GLY A 159 -9.92 7.32 -12.32
C GLY A 159 -8.41 7.17 -12.25
N GLN A 160 -7.91 5.96 -11.99
CA GLN A 160 -6.49 5.62 -12.09
C GLN A 160 -6.09 5.37 -13.55
N GLN A 161 -4.78 5.36 -13.80
CA GLN A 161 -4.23 5.02 -15.12
C GLN A 161 -3.47 3.71 -15.04
N LEU A 162 -3.54 2.87 -16.08
CA LEU A 162 -2.67 1.70 -16.18
C LEU A 162 -1.24 2.19 -16.41
N ALA A 163 -0.32 1.80 -15.53
CA ALA A 163 1.09 2.00 -15.73
C ALA A 163 1.64 0.89 -16.61
N ASP A 164 1.63 -0.36 -16.15
CA ASP A 164 2.17 -1.50 -16.90
C ASP A 164 1.41 -2.79 -16.59
N ARG A 165 1.59 -3.80 -17.45
CA ARG A 165 1.08 -5.17 -17.30
C ARG A 165 2.22 -6.15 -17.05
N LEU A 166 1.96 -7.17 -16.23
CA LEU A 166 2.81 -8.34 -16.06
C LEU A 166 2.14 -9.55 -16.71
N GLY A 167 2.81 -10.15 -17.69
CA GLY A 167 2.22 -11.16 -18.56
C GLY A 167 0.97 -10.64 -19.26
N THR A 168 0.24 -11.52 -19.95
CA THR A 168 -1.07 -11.15 -20.52
C THR A 168 -2.08 -10.87 -19.40
N ASN A 169 -2.14 -11.75 -18.39
CA ASN A 169 -3.15 -11.71 -17.32
C ASN A 169 -2.56 -11.93 -15.91
N ALA A 170 -1.24 -11.87 -15.70
CA ALA A 170 -0.63 -12.22 -14.40
C ALA A 170 -0.68 -11.07 -13.40
N GLY A 171 -0.58 -9.82 -13.86
CA GLY A 171 -0.75 -8.65 -13.00
C GLY A 171 -0.88 -7.34 -13.74
N ALA A 172 -1.31 -6.31 -13.01
CA ALA A 172 -1.48 -4.95 -13.52
C ALA A 172 -1.07 -3.94 -12.45
N PHE A 173 -0.43 -2.87 -12.88
CA PHE A 173 0.09 -1.81 -12.01
C PHE A 173 -0.62 -0.51 -12.37
N MET A 174 -1.27 0.12 -11.40
CA MET A 174 -2.12 1.29 -11.58
C MET A 174 -1.50 2.51 -10.89
N ARG A 175 -1.44 3.64 -11.60
CA ARG A 175 -0.83 4.88 -11.13
C ARG A 175 -1.83 6.01 -10.94
N VAL A 176 -1.42 6.92 -10.07
CA VAL A 176 -1.92 8.29 -9.95
C VAL A 176 -0.69 9.19 -9.84
N GLY A 177 -0.61 10.24 -10.66
CA GLY A 177 0.58 11.09 -10.70
C GLY A 177 1.81 10.33 -11.20
N ALA A 178 3.00 10.68 -10.71
CA ALA A 178 4.27 10.25 -11.30
C ALA A 178 4.79 8.88 -10.85
N ASP A 179 4.40 8.36 -9.67
CA ASP A 179 4.92 7.04 -9.28
C ASP A 179 4.43 5.96 -10.24
N HIS A 180 5.29 4.96 -10.51
CA HIS A 180 4.93 3.82 -11.35
C HIS A 180 3.61 3.18 -10.93
N HIS A 181 3.35 3.07 -9.63
CA HIS A 181 2.05 2.63 -9.16
C HIS A 181 1.74 3.15 -7.76
N VAL A 182 0.44 3.28 -7.49
CA VAL A 182 -0.15 3.47 -6.16
C VAL A 182 -1.11 2.33 -5.81
N ASN A 183 -1.46 1.49 -6.79
CA ASN A 183 -2.24 0.29 -6.62
C ASN A 183 -1.74 -0.79 -7.59
N ALA A 184 -1.77 -2.05 -7.20
CA ALA A 184 -1.39 -3.16 -8.05
C ALA A 184 -2.27 -4.38 -7.83
N PHE A 185 -2.39 -5.21 -8.86
CA PHE A 185 -3.19 -6.42 -8.87
C PHE A 185 -2.34 -7.60 -9.33
N VAL A 186 -2.40 -8.69 -8.60
CA VAL A 186 -1.79 -9.98 -8.99
C VAL A 186 -2.88 -11.03 -9.11
N ASN A 187 -2.98 -11.63 -10.29
CA ASN A 187 -4.03 -12.58 -10.60
C ASN A 187 -3.67 -13.98 -10.05
N THR A 188 -4.26 -14.32 -8.91
CA THR A 188 -4.05 -15.62 -8.24
C THR A 188 -5.31 -16.46 -8.18
N GLY A 189 -6.44 -15.94 -8.65
CA GLY A 189 -7.74 -16.58 -8.49
C GLY A 189 -8.36 -16.42 -7.10
N GLN A 190 -7.78 -15.57 -6.24
CA GLN A 190 -8.25 -15.27 -4.89
C GLN A 190 -8.23 -13.76 -4.64
N SER A 191 -9.21 -13.28 -3.87
CA SER A 191 -9.30 -11.87 -3.46
C SER A 191 -8.70 -11.74 -2.06
N HIS A 192 -7.66 -10.91 -1.93
CA HIS A 192 -6.97 -10.70 -0.65
C HIS A 192 -6.07 -9.46 -0.72
N LEU A 193 -5.92 -8.71 0.38
CA LEU A 193 -4.90 -7.67 0.45
C LEU A 193 -3.52 -8.32 0.50
N HIS A 194 -2.71 -8.14 -0.54
CA HIS A 194 -1.35 -8.65 -0.54
C HIS A 194 -0.45 -7.81 0.38
N HIS A 195 -0.37 -6.50 0.16
CA HIS A 195 0.50 -5.63 0.96
C HIS A 195 0.12 -4.15 0.91
N VAL A 196 0.58 -3.44 1.94
CA VAL A 196 0.68 -1.98 1.98
C VAL A 196 2.15 -1.60 1.96
N ALA A 197 2.51 -0.59 1.18
CA ALA A 197 3.90 -0.24 0.93
C ALA A 197 4.26 1.16 1.39
N PHE A 198 5.42 1.30 2.02
CA PHE A 198 5.99 2.58 2.44
C PHE A 198 7.34 2.84 1.78
N ASP A 199 7.52 4.07 1.31
CA ASP A 199 8.77 4.53 0.72
C ASP A 199 9.72 5.00 1.82
N LEU A 200 10.94 4.46 1.88
CA LEU A 200 11.99 4.79 2.87
C LEU A 200 12.93 5.94 2.43
N GLY A 201 12.71 6.54 1.27
CA GLY A 201 13.41 7.70 0.74
C GLY A 201 14.81 7.42 0.16
N ASP A 202 15.57 6.49 0.73
CA ASP A 202 16.88 6.09 0.21
C ASP A 202 17.30 4.66 0.61
N TRP A 203 18.15 4.04 -0.21
CA TRP A 203 18.63 2.67 0.02
C TRP A 203 19.37 2.50 1.35
N GLY A 204 20.02 3.53 1.87
CA GLY A 204 20.72 3.48 3.16
C GLY A 204 19.77 3.26 4.34
N ALA A 205 18.49 3.64 4.20
CA ALA A 205 17.47 3.41 5.22
C ALA A 205 16.92 1.97 5.23
N ILE A 206 17.05 1.20 4.13
CA ILE A 206 16.54 -0.18 4.05
C ILE A 206 17.21 -1.10 5.08
N PRO A 207 18.57 -1.24 5.13
CA PRO A 207 19.21 -2.12 6.10
C PRO A 207 18.89 -1.74 7.55
N ALA A 208 18.92 -0.45 7.89
CA ALA A 208 18.64 0.01 9.23
C ALA A 208 17.20 -0.29 9.66
N THR A 209 16.22 -0.13 8.74
CA THR A 209 14.82 -0.46 9.02
C THR A 209 14.61 -1.98 9.14
N PHE A 210 15.33 -2.79 8.35
CA PHE A 210 15.21 -4.26 8.42
C PHE A 210 15.82 -4.80 9.71
N ASP A 211 17.00 -4.29 10.11
CA ASP A 211 17.62 -4.64 11.38
C ASP A 211 16.72 -4.24 12.56
N HIS A 212 16.09 -3.07 12.51
CA HIS A 212 15.12 -2.62 13.50
C HIS A 212 13.94 -3.59 13.60
N LEU A 213 13.29 -3.93 12.49
CA LEU A 213 12.19 -4.89 12.47
C LEU A 213 12.62 -6.29 12.95
N ALA A 214 13.83 -6.73 12.61
CA ALA A 214 14.39 -7.99 13.09
C ALA A 214 14.59 -8.00 14.63
N GLN A 215 14.96 -6.86 15.23
CA GLN A 215 15.03 -6.72 16.70
C GLN A 215 13.66 -6.83 17.37
N HIS A 216 12.60 -6.47 16.65
CA HIS A 216 11.19 -6.71 17.03
C HIS A 216 10.71 -8.15 16.71
N GLY A 217 11.62 -9.04 16.27
CA GLY A 217 11.30 -10.43 15.97
C GLY A 217 10.52 -10.62 14.67
N ARG A 218 10.50 -9.60 13.80
CA ARG A 218 9.85 -9.70 12.49
C ARG A 218 10.73 -10.44 11.49
N VAL A 219 10.08 -11.15 10.58
CA VAL A 219 10.76 -11.92 9.53
C VAL A 219 10.36 -11.44 8.16
N PHE A 220 11.34 -11.40 7.26
CA PHE A 220 11.20 -10.98 5.88
C PHE A 220 11.14 -12.22 4.98
N PRO A 221 9.95 -12.69 4.58
CA PRO A 221 9.82 -13.81 3.65
C PRO A 221 10.48 -13.56 2.29
N TRP A 222 10.54 -12.29 1.85
CA TRP A 222 11.17 -11.95 0.59
C TRP A 222 11.83 -10.57 0.66
N GLY A 223 13.03 -10.51 0.11
CA GLY A 223 13.82 -9.29 0.03
C GLY A 223 15.18 -9.42 0.74
N PRO A 224 16.05 -8.42 0.56
CA PRO A 224 15.87 -7.30 -0.35
C PRO A 224 15.84 -7.75 -1.82
N VAL A 225 14.98 -7.13 -2.63
CA VAL A 225 14.79 -7.43 -4.05
C VAL A 225 14.89 -6.14 -4.87
N ARG A 226 15.26 -6.25 -6.16
CA ARG A 226 15.09 -5.20 -7.17
C ARG A 226 14.08 -5.69 -8.19
N HIS A 227 12.90 -5.07 -8.24
CA HIS A 227 11.90 -5.43 -9.22
C HIS A 227 12.31 -4.99 -10.63
N GLY A 228 11.98 -5.81 -11.63
CA GLY A 228 12.13 -5.43 -13.04
C GLY A 228 11.03 -4.47 -13.45
N ILE A 229 9.78 -4.83 -13.16
CA ILE A 229 8.62 -3.94 -13.28
C ILE A 229 8.64 -2.89 -12.17
N GLY A 230 8.37 -1.62 -12.48
CA GLY A 230 8.42 -0.49 -11.54
C GLY A 230 9.79 -0.13 -10.98
N GLY A 231 10.77 -1.02 -11.04
CA GLY A 231 12.15 -0.74 -10.69
C GLY A 231 12.42 -0.52 -9.20
N ASN A 232 11.44 -0.57 -8.31
CA ASN A 232 11.69 -0.35 -6.89
C ASN A 232 12.59 -1.43 -6.28
N MET A 233 13.43 -1.02 -5.32
CA MET A 233 14.07 -1.96 -4.41
C MET A 233 13.21 -2.11 -3.18
N ALA A 234 12.95 -3.35 -2.75
CA ALA A 234 11.95 -3.61 -1.73
C ALA A 234 12.32 -4.77 -0.81
N GLY A 235 11.66 -4.85 0.34
CA GLY A 235 11.53 -6.07 1.12
C GLY A 235 10.19 -6.12 1.82
N TYR A 236 9.73 -7.34 2.07
CA TYR A 236 8.39 -7.63 2.55
C TYR A 236 8.48 -8.25 3.92
N VAL A 237 7.78 -7.67 4.89
CA VAL A 237 7.69 -8.17 6.25
C VAL A 237 6.24 -8.53 6.56
N ARG A 238 6.03 -9.67 7.22
CA ARG A 238 4.68 -10.03 7.68
C ARG A 238 4.41 -9.36 9.03
N THR A 239 3.29 -8.68 9.13
CA THR A 239 2.77 -8.23 10.42
C THR A 239 1.90 -9.34 11.01
N PRO A 240 2.09 -9.76 12.27
CA PRO A 240 1.21 -10.77 12.90
C PRO A 240 -0.22 -10.28 13.14
N GLU A 241 -0.43 -8.97 13.17
CA GLU A 241 -1.73 -8.35 13.46
C GLU A 241 -2.58 -8.15 12.20
N PHE A 242 -1.94 -7.96 11.05
CA PHE A 242 -2.58 -7.75 9.76
C PHE A 242 -2.20 -8.90 8.84
N ASP A 243 -3.21 -9.61 8.35
CA ASP A 243 -3.05 -10.72 7.40
C ASP A 243 -2.68 -10.17 6.02
N CYS A 244 -1.50 -9.54 5.93
CA CYS A 244 -0.90 -8.94 4.74
C CYS A 244 0.61 -8.75 4.99
N PHE A 245 1.35 -8.31 3.97
CA PHE A 245 2.72 -7.82 4.16
C PHE A 245 2.76 -6.30 4.27
N MET A 246 3.82 -5.82 4.90
CA MET A 246 4.29 -4.46 4.72
C MET A 246 5.48 -4.50 3.77
N GLU A 247 5.36 -3.79 2.65
CA GLU A 247 6.49 -3.56 1.74
C GLU A 247 7.23 -2.29 2.17
N LEU A 248 8.55 -2.40 2.29
CA LEU A 248 9.43 -1.27 2.53
C LEU A 248 10.29 -1.09 1.29
N TYR A 249 10.12 0.02 0.58
CA TYR A 249 10.72 0.20 -0.73
C TYR A 249 11.39 1.56 -0.93
N VAL A 250 12.22 1.64 -1.98
CA VAL A 250 12.84 2.86 -2.49
C VAL A 250 12.98 2.79 -4.01
N ASP A 251 13.34 3.93 -4.65
CA ASP A 251 13.72 4.01 -6.06
C ASP A 251 12.68 3.49 -7.06
N MET A 252 11.38 3.66 -6.76
CA MET A 252 10.32 3.40 -7.72
C MET A 252 10.43 4.35 -8.92
N GLU A 253 10.32 3.80 -10.13
CA GLU A 253 10.32 4.54 -11.37
C GLU A 253 9.27 5.67 -11.35
N GLN A 254 9.66 6.83 -11.87
CA GLN A 254 8.79 7.98 -12.03
C GLN A 254 8.42 8.08 -13.51
N LEU A 255 7.13 7.96 -13.80
CA LEU A 255 6.55 8.01 -15.13
C LEU A 255 6.06 9.42 -15.45
N ASP A 256 6.26 9.86 -16.69
CA ASP A 256 5.72 11.12 -17.17
C ASP A 256 4.28 10.98 -17.67
N ASP A 257 3.68 12.10 -18.09
CA ASP A 257 2.29 12.14 -18.58
C ASP A 257 2.10 11.52 -19.97
N LEU A 258 3.19 11.26 -20.70
CA LEU A 258 3.20 10.66 -22.04
C LEU A 258 3.48 9.15 -21.99
N HIS A 259 3.61 8.58 -20.79
CA HIS A 259 3.83 7.15 -20.60
C HIS A 259 2.79 6.32 -21.34
N VAL A 260 3.27 5.33 -22.09
CA VAL A 260 2.44 4.33 -22.76
C VAL A 260 2.62 3.02 -22.01
N PRO A 261 1.53 2.34 -21.60
CA PRO A 261 1.67 1.10 -20.86
C PRO A 261 2.52 0.05 -21.56
N ARG A 262 3.45 -0.53 -20.79
CA ARG A 262 4.36 -1.57 -21.25
C ARG A 262 3.84 -2.93 -20.81
N GLU A 263 4.16 -3.95 -21.59
CA GLU A 263 3.94 -5.34 -21.23
C GLU A 263 5.28 -5.97 -20.83
N PHE A 264 5.37 -6.42 -19.59
CA PHE A 264 6.49 -7.18 -19.08
C PHE A 264 6.20 -8.68 -19.18
N PRO A 265 7.17 -9.53 -19.57
CA PRO A 265 6.98 -10.97 -19.51
C PRO A 265 6.79 -11.43 -18.06
N ASP A 266 5.92 -12.42 -17.83
CA ASP A 266 5.81 -13.07 -16.52
C ASP A 266 6.99 -14.03 -16.32
N ASP A 267 8.13 -13.46 -15.94
CA ASP A 267 9.36 -14.21 -15.72
C ASP A 267 10.12 -13.72 -14.46
N ARG A 268 11.17 -14.46 -14.13
CA ARG A 268 12.01 -14.15 -12.97
C ARG A 268 12.61 -12.74 -13.02
N HIS A 269 12.86 -12.19 -14.20
CA HIS A 269 13.57 -10.92 -14.36
C HIS A 269 12.62 -9.74 -14.15
N SER A 270 11.38 -9.84 -14.64
CA SER A 270 10.32 -8.88 -14.35
C SER A 270 10.00 -8.84 -12.85
N SER A 271 9.97 -10.00 -12.18
CA SER A 271 9.76 -10.08 -10.73
C SER A 271 10.98 -9.59 -9.94
N SER A 272 12.17 -10.09 -10.24
CA SER A 272 13.42 -9.82 -9.51
C SER A 272 14.63 -9.83 -10.45
N VAL A 273 15.19 -8.66 -10.71
CA VAL A 273 16.39 -8.50 -11.54
C VAL A 273 17.59 -9.26 -10.94
N TRP A 274 17.65 -9.35 -9.60
CA TRP A 274 18.69 -10.07 -8.87
C TRP A 274 18.46 -11.59 -8.80
N GLY A 275 17.29 -12.07 -9.21
CA GLY A 275 17.00 -13.49 -9.41
C GLY A 275 16.44 -14.24 -8.21
N MET A 276 16.31 -13.61 -7.03
CA MET A 276 15.60 -14.21 -5.90
C MET A 276 14.11 -14.24 -6.19
N LEU A 277 13.54 -15.43 -6.29
CA LEU A 277 12.10 -15.64 -6.40
C LEU A 277 11.45 -15.62 -5.01
N PRO A 278 10.20 -15.12 -4.90
CA PRO A 278 9.48 -15.13 -3.64
C PRO A 278 9.13 -16.56 -3.19
N PRO A 279 8.97 -16.79 -1.87
CA PRO A 279 8.48 -18.07 -1.35
C PRO A 279 7.00 -18.26 -1.72
N ARG A 280 6.49 -19.48 -1.55
CA ARG A 280 5.06 -19.79 -1.81
C ARG A 280 4.10 -18.94 -0.99
N SER A 281 4.46 -18.64 0.25
CA SER A 281 3.66 -17.83 1.18
C SER A 281 3.49 -16.38 0.74
N TYR A 282 4.26 -15.92 -0.25
CA TYR A 282 4.09 -14.61 -0.86
C TYR A 282 2.78 -14.55 -1.67
N PHE A 283 2.45 -15.62 -2.40
CA PHE A 283 1.25 -15.68 -3.24
C PHE A 283 0.07 -16.41 -2.58
N ARG A 284 0.28 -17.00 -1.39
CA ARG A 284 -0.69 -17.83 -0.70
C ARG A 284 -0.71 -17.50 0.78
N PHE A 285 -1.84 -16.95 1.24
CA PHE A 285 -2.10 -16.61 2.63
C PHE A 285 -2.85 -17.73 3.37
N ASP A 286 -2.59 -18.99 3.00
CA ASP A 286 -3.12 -20.16 3.69
C ASP A 286 -2.22 -20.60 4.86
N ASP A 287 -2.83 -21.23 5.87
CA ASP A 287 -2.15 -21.68 7.09
C ASP A 287 -0.95 -22.59 6.79
N GLU A 288 -1.03 -23.43 5.75
CA GLU A 288 0.04 -24.34 5.35
C GLU A 288 1.26 -23.57 4.83
N SER A 289 1.05 -22.61 3.93
CA SER A 289 2.11 -21.79 3.35
C SER A 289 2.77 -20.92 4.42
N ILE A 290 1.99 -20.37 5.34
CA ILE A 290 2.49 -19.59 6.48
C ILE A 290 3.26 -20.49 7.47
N ALA A 291 2.79 -21.71 7.72
CA ALA A 291 3.48 -22.67 8.56
C ALA A 291 4.83 -23.09 7.95
N GLN A 292 4.87 -23.37 6.64
CA GLN A 292 6.11 -23.69 5.92
C GLN A 292 7.10 -22.53 5.94
N GLU A 293 6.64 -21.29 5.78
CA GLU A 293 7.46 -20.09 5.95
C GLU A 293 8.09 -20.08 7.36
N ARG A 294 7.28 -20.23 8.42
CA ARG A 294 7.76 -20.27 9.81
C ARG A 294 8.70 -21.44 10.08
N GLU A 295 8.46 -22.61 9.49
CA GLU A 295 9.30 -23.79 9.63
C GLU A 295 10.64 -23.64 8.90
N SER A 296 10.66 -23.02 7.72
CA SER A 296 11.90 -22.69 6.99
C SER A 296 12.83 -21.75 7.78
N HIS A 297 12.27 -21.06 8.79
CA HIS A 297 13.01 -20.19 9.70
C HIS A 297 13.46 -20.90 10.99
N ARG A 298 12.96 -22.11 11.30
CA ARG A 298 13.46 -22.97 12.38
C ARG A 298 14.69 -23.72 11.88
N GLY A 299 15.84 -23.08 12.09
CA GLY A 299 17.21 -23.46 11.74
C GLY A 299 17.54 -24.74 10.98
N ILE A 300 18.37 -24.55 9.95
CA ILE A 300 19.42 -25.46 9.44
C ILE A 300 20.45 -25.86 10.54
N TYR A 301 20.30 -25.35 11.76
CA TYR A 301 21.16 -25.59 12.92
C TYR A 301 20.39 -26.05 14.18
N ASP A 302 19.10 -26.40 14.05
CA ASP A 302 18.41 -27.23 15.07
C ASP A 302 18.79 -28.71 14.91
#